data_AF-A0A8J3AU47-F1
#
_entry.id   AF-A0A8J3AU47-F1
#
_cell.length_a   1.000
_cell.length_b   1.000
_cell.length_c   1.000
_cell.angle_alpha   90.00
_cell.angle_beta   90.00
_cell.angle_gamma   90.00
#
_symmetry.space_group_name_H-M   'P 1'
#
loop_
_entity.id
_entity.type
_entity.pdbx_description
1 polymer ?
#
loop_
_entity_poly.entity_id
_entity_poly.type
_entity_poly.pdbx_seq_one_letter_code
_entity_poly.pdbx_strand_id
1 'polypeptide(L)'
;MVEVNIRKKNINPRLKDKIRKCINLLNVEYKELDYTIEFYTTRDQLEKERKNKPDLDDKAYNQIFNGKFETPAITLGEKKIIKIFLFMYDNPETDFDQFIKLIVKVYHEIRHAWQNTNHLYENEPEILDIDANWEEYVRLPSEKDAYKFEEQQMNEHMLKICEIFGSEKGFKYTLHKPIRDIVYSE
;
A
#
# COMPACT_ATOMS: atom_id res chain seq x y z
N MET A 1 15.93 5.22 17.08
CA MET A 1 14.59 5.29 16.48
C MET A 1 14.77 5.07 15.00
N VAL A 2 14.15 4.03 14.44
CA VAL A 2 14.21 3.72 13.01
C VAL A 2 12.87 4.17 12.43
N GLU A 3 12.89 5.24 11.64
CA GLU A 3 11.70 5.74 10.94
C GLU A 3 11.37 4.83 9.75
N VAL A 4 10.11 4.79 9.33
CA VAL A 4 9.73 4.25 8.01
C VAL A 4 10.54 4.97 6.94
N ASN A 5 11.52 4.27 6.38
CA ASN A 5 12.53 4.88 5.52
C ASN A 5 12.09 4.82 4.06
N ILE A 6 11.89 5.98 3.42
CA ILE A 6 11.65 6.03 1.98
C ILE A 6 12.99 6.03 1.23
N ARG A 7 13.34 4.92 0.56
CA ARG A 7 14.55 4.84 -0.28
C ARG A 7 14.48 5.83 -1.44
N LYS A 8 15.59 6.55 -1.68
CA LYS A 8 15.66 7.75 -2.53
C LYS A 8 15.56 7.51 -4.05
N LYS A 9 15.72 6.29 -4.55
CA LYS A 9 15.95 6.11 -5.99
C LYS A 9 14.65 6.39 -6.78
N ASN A 10 14.71 7.43 -7.61
CA ASN A 10 13.84 7.69 -8.77
C ASN A 10 12.41 8.22 -8.52
N ILE A 11 11.97 8.48 -7.29
CA ILE A 11 10.68 9.16 -7.05
C ILE A 11 10.83 10.69 -7.13
N ASN A 12 9.80 11.37 -7.65
CA ASN A 12 9.73 12.83 -7.61
C ASN A 12 9.84 13.35 -6.15
N PRO A 13 10.72 14.31 -5.85
CA PRO A 13 10.91 14.82 -4.49
C PRO A 13 9.65 15.44 -3.84
N ARG A 14 8.79 16.11 -4.62
CA ARG A 14 7.53 16.68 -4.15
C ARG A 14 6.54 15.59 -3.77
N LEU A 15 6.37 14.59 -4.63
CA LEU A 15 5.51 13.44 -4.33
C LEU A 15 6.00 12.71 -3.08
N LYS A 16 7.31 12.48 -2.98
CA LYS A 16 7.93 11.89 -1.78
C LYS A 16 7.62 12.68 -0.52
N ASP A 17 7.75 14.01 -0.57
CA ASP A 17 7.44 14.87 0.57
C ASP A 17 5.96 14.80 0.96
N LYS A 18 5.04 14.80 -0.02
CA LYS A 18 3.61 14.61 0.22
C LYS A 18 3.33 13.27 0.92
N ILE A 19 3.86 12.16 0.40
CA ILE A 19 3.68 10.83 1.01
C ILE A 19 4.22 10.81 2.44
N ARG A 20 5.41 11.34 2.67
CA ARG A 20 6.00 11.45 4.02
C ARG A 20 5.10 12.24 4.97
N LYS A 21 4.55 13.37 4.51
CA LYS A 21 3.63 14.17 5.31
C LYS A 21 2.37 13.38 5.67
N CYS A 22 1.82 12.59 4.74
CA CYS A 22 0.68 11.72 5.02
C CYS A 22 1.04 10.64 6.05
N ILE A 23 2.15 9.92 5.89
CA ILE A 23 2.62 8.92 6.87
C ILE A 23 2.79 9.55 8.27
N ASN A 24 3.27 10.80 8.35
CA ASN A 24 3.45 11.50 9.60
C ASN A 24 2.14 11.87 10.33
N LEU A 25 0.98 11.78 9.66
CA LEU A 25 -0.33 11.94 10.29
C LEU A 25 -0.68 10.75 11.19
N LEU A 26 -0.17 9.56 10.87
CA LEU A 26 -0.42 8.34 11.63
C LEU A 26 0.21 8.39 13.04
N ASN A 27 -0.34 7.56 13.93
CA ASN A 27 0.21 7.32 15.26
C ASN A 27 1.65 6.81 15.21
N VAL A 28 2.39 7.05 16.30
CA VAL A 28 3.83 6.77 16.42
C VAL A 28 4.17 5.32 16.07
N GLU A 29 3.36 4.36 16.52
CA GLU A 29 3.55 2.93 16.26
C GLU A 29 3.58 2.54 14.77
N TYR A 30 3.00 3.37 13.88
CA TYR A 30 2.96 3.09 12.44
C TYR A 30 4.10 3.77 11.68
N LYS A 31 4.52 4.97 12.10
CA LYS A 31 5.57 5.74 11.41
C LYS A 31 6.99 5.41 11.89
N GLU A 32 7.13 4.75 13.04
CA GLU A 32 8.41 4.26 13.58
C GLU A 32 8.63 2.75 13.34
N LEU A 33 7.88 2.15 12.41
CA LEU A 33 8.14 0.79 11.98
C LEU A 33 9.51 0.71 11.31
N ASP A 34 10.28 -0.32 11.68
CA ASP A 34 11.56 -0.67 11.05
C ASP A 34 11.32 -1.31 9.68
N TYR A 35 10.74 -0.54 8.76
CA TYR A 35 10.43 -0.92 7.39
C TYR A 35 10.96 0.13 6.41
N THR A 36 11.31 -0.35 5.22
CA THR A 36 11.71 0.52 4.10
C THR A 36 10.62 0.52 3.05
N ILE A 37 10.18 1.71 2.62
CA ILE A 37 9.31 1.85 1.45
C ILE A 37 10.20 2.02 0.19
N GLU A 38 10.03 1.11 -0.75
CA GLU A 38 10.67 1.09 -2.06
C GLU A 38 9.66 1.41 -3.16
N PHE A 39 9.96 2.43 -3.96
CA PHE A 39 9.10 2.88 -5.05
C PHE A 39 9.62 2.39 -6.40
N TYR A 40 8.76 1.73 -7.16
CA TYR A 40 9.03 1.30 -8.54
C TYR A 40 8.34 2.27 -9.49
N THR A 41 9.12 3.16 -10.10
CA THR A 41 8.58 4.19 -11.01
C THR A 41 8.35 3.72 -12.43
N THR A 42 8.88 2.54 -12.79
CA THR A 42 8.75 1.97 -14.14
C THR A 42 8.60 0.46 -14.06
N ARG A 43 7.90 -0.14 -15.03
CA ARG A 43 7.81 -1.61 -15.17
C ARG A 43 9.20 -2.25 -15.32
N ASP A 44 10.10 -1.61 -16.07
CA ASP A 44 11.48 -2.05 -16.28
C ASP A 44 12.28 -2.24 -14.99
N GLN A 45 12.03 -1.42 -13.97
CA GLN A 45 12.70 -1.59 -12.66
C GLN A 45 12.29 -2.92 -12.01
N LEU A 46 10.99 -3.24 -12.05
CA LEU A 46 10.48 -4.50 -11.50
C LEU A 46 10.93 -5.70 -12.34
N GLU A 47 10.96 -5.59 -13.67
CA GLU A 47 11.49 -6.64 -14.53
C GLU A 47 12.98 -6.93 -14.29
N LYS A 48 13.77 -5.88 -14.07
CA LYS A 48 15.20 -6.02 -13.73
C LYS A 48 15.37 -6.73 -12.40
N GLU A 49 14.53 -6.45 -11.41
CA GLU A 49 14.53 -7.19 -10.16
C GLU A 49 14.21 -8.67 -10.38
N ARG A 50 13.09 -8.97 -11.06
CA ARG A 50 12.67 -10.34 -11.37
C ARG A 50 13.79 -11.16 -12.01
N LYS A 51 14.56 -10.57 -12.93
CA LYS A 51 15.63 -11.25 -13.67
C LYS A 51 16.92 -11.43 -12.87
N ASN A 52 17.30 -10.44 -12.05
CA ASN A 52 18.63 -10.39 -11.45
C ASN A 52 18.67 -10.77 -9.96
N LYS A 53 17.63 -10.41 -9.21
CA LYS A 53 17.53 -10.65 -7.77
C LYS A 53 16.04 -10.66 -7.38
N PRO A 54 15.29 -11.71 -7.74
CA PRO A 54 13.87 -11.77 -7.47
C PRO A 54 13.63 -11.75 -5.96
N ASP A 55 12.74 -10.86 -5.54
CA ASP A 55 12.29 -10.82 -4.15
C ASP A 55 10.95 -11.54 -3.94
N LEU A 56 10.23 -11.78 -5.03
CA LEU A 56 8.93 -12.44 -5.12
C LEU A 56 9.07 -13.71 -5.97
N ASP A 57 8.08 -14.59 -5.89
CA ASP A 57 7.96 -15.70 -6.83
C ASP A 57 7.45 -15.24 -8.21
N ASP A 58 7.53 -16.11 -9.21
CA ASP A 58 7.09 -15.80 -10.57
C ASP A 58 5.57 -15.56 -10.67
N LYS A 59 4.77 -16.17 -9.79
CA LYS A 59 3.31 -16.00 -9.80
C LYS A 59 2.93 -14.60 -9.34
N ALA A 60 3.51 -14.14 -8.23
CA ALA A 60 3.34 -12.79 -7.72
C ALA A 60 3.82 -11.74 -8.73
N TYR A 61 4.98 -11.92 -9.36
CA TYR A 61 5.39 -11.03 -10.45
C TYR A 61 4.36 -11.00 -11.60
N ASN A 62 3.85 -12.16 -12.01
CA ASN A 62 2.85 -12.22 -13.09
C ASN A 62 1.53 -11.56 -12.70
N GLN A 63 1.07 -11.71 -11.45
CA GLN A 63 -0.10 -11.00 -10.91
C GLN A 63 0.12 -9.48 -10.97
N ILE A 64 1.29 -8.99 -10.56
CA ILE A 64 1.60 -7.55 -10.59
C ILE A 64 1.65 -7.03 -12.04
N PHE A 65 2.23 -7.77 -12.99
CA PHE A 65 2.36 -7.29 -14.36
C PHE A 65 1.07 -7.38 -15.19
N ASN A 66 0.27 -8.43 -14.97
CA ASN A 66 -0.78 -8.86 -15.89
C ASN A 66 -2.13 -9.18 -15.19
N GLY A 67 -2.20 -9.09 -13.87
CA GLY A 67 -3.42 -9.36 -13.12
C GLY A 67 -4.53 -8.35 -13.41
N LYS A 68 -5.77 -8.83 -13.32
CA LYS A 68 -6.98 -7.99 -13.39
C LYS A 68 -7.24 -7.29 -12.07
N PHE A 69 -7.00 -7.99 -10.96
CA PHE A 69 -6.99 -7.41 -9.63
C PHE A 69 -5.63 -6.75 -9.43
N GLU A 70 -5.62 -5.42 -9.52
CA GLU A 70 -4.39 -4.64 -9.39
C GLU A 70 -3.80 -4.81 -8.00
N THR A 71 -2.51 -5.19 -7.96
CA THR A 71 -1.69 -5.26 -6.75
C THR A 71 -0.68 -4.12 -6.79
N PRO A 72 -1.09 -2.87 -6.49
CA PRO A 72 -0.23 -1.69 -6.65
C PRO A 72 0.82 -1.54 -5.54
N ALA A 73 0.78 -2.42 -4.54
CA ALA A 73 1.71 -2.45 -3.44
C ALA A 73 1.78 -3.87 -2.83
N ILE A 74 2.87 -4.17 -2.12
CA ILE A 74 3.02 -5.41 -1.34
C ILE A 74 4.01 -5.21 -0.19
N THR A 75 3.72 -5.84 0.95
CA THR A 75 4.60 -5.87 2.12
C THR A 75 5.33 -7.21 2.21
N LEU A 76 6.67 -7.15 2.29
CA LEU A 76 7.55 -8.30 2.50
C LEU A 76 8.06 -8.28 3.95
N GLY A 77 7.34 -8.97 4.84
CA GLY A 77 7.59 -8.94 6.28
C GLY A 77 9.01 -9.34 6.67
N GLU A 78 9.48 -10.49 6.19
CA GLU A 78 10.82 -11.01 6.49
C GLU A 78 11.95 -10.06 6.04
N LYS A 79 11.72 -9.33 4.94
CA LYS A 79 12.68 -8.39 4.36
C LYS A 79 12.55 -6.98 4.91
N LYS A 80 11.50 -6.70 5.70
CA LYS A 80 11.17 -5.36 6.20
C LYS A 80 11.05 -4.32 5.07
N ILE A 81 10.42 -4.73 3.97
CA ILE A 81 10.25 -3.89 2.77
C ILE A 81 8.76 -3.76 2.44
N ILE A 82 8.31 -2.55 2.15
CA ILE A 82 7.06 -2.27 1.46
C ILE A 82 7.41 -1.84 0.04
N LYS A 83 6.91 -2.55 -0.96
CA LYS A 83 7.08 -2.20 -2.37
C LYS A 83 5.83 -1.48 -2.85
N ILE A 84 6.00 -0.31 -3.46
CA ILE A 84 4.92 0.46 -4.08
C ILE A 84 5.20 0.61 -5.58
N PHE A 85 4.27 0.15 -6.41
CA PHE A 85 4.40 0.15 -7.87
C PHE A 85 3.82 1.43 -8.48
N LEU A 86 4.56 2.54 -8.37
CA LEU A 86 4.12 3.86 -8.87
C LEU A 86 3.80 3.89 -10.36
N PHE A 87 4.36 2.99 -11.17
CA PHE A 87 4.04 2.89 -12.59
C PHE A 87 2.59 2.46 -12.87
N MET A 88 1.82 2.04 -11.86
CA MET A 88 0.38 1.75 -11.96
C MET A 88 -0.51 2.97 -11.73
N TYR A 89 0.07 4.11 -11.35
CA TYR A 89 -0.67 5.33 -11.06
C TYR A 89 -0.42 6.38 -12.13
N ASP A 90 -1.49 7.01 -12.61
CA ASP A 90 -1.39 8.05 -13.64
C ASP A 90 -1.04 9.41 -13.04
N ASN A 91 0.25 9.78 -13.04
CA ASN A 91 0.72 11.09 -12.56
C ASN A 91 0.26 11.49 -11.13
N PRO A 92 0.48 10.64 -10.10
CA PRO A 92 0.01 10.90 -8.73
C PRO A 92 0.63 12.14 -8.05
N GLU A 93 1.60 12.82 -8.68
CA GLU A 93 2.13 14.10 -8.21
C GLU A 93 1.13 15.25 -8.40
N THR A 94 0.39 15.21 -9.52
CA THR A 94 -0.45 16.30 -10.02
C THR A 94 -1.92 15.92 -10.16
N ASP A 95 -2.22 14.63 -10.25
CA ASP A 95 -3.59 14.11 -10.24
C ASP A 95 -4.00 13.76 -8.80
N PHE A 96 -5.09 14.37 -8.35
CA PHE A 96 -5.59 14.23 -6.98
C PHE A 96 -6.14 12.83 -6.70
N ASP A 97 -6.92 12.28 -7.63
CA ASP A 97 -7.55 10.98 -7.43
C ASP A 97 -6.49 9.88 -7.40
N GLN A 98 -5.46 10.00 -8.24
CA GLN A 98 -4.33 9.09 -8.27
C GLN A 98 -3.47 9.22 -7.00
N PHE A 99 -3.30 10.43 -6.48
CA PHE A 99 -2.66 10.64 -5.18
C PHE A 99 -3.44 9.98 -4.05
N ILE A 100 -4.77 10.13 -3.99
CA ILE A 100 -5.60 9.49 -2.98
C ILE A 100 -5.48 7.97 -3.05
N LYS A 101 -5.60 7.37 -4.25
CA LYS A 101 -5.41 5.92 -4.44
C LYS A 101 -4.05 5.44 -3.93
N LEU A 102 -3.01 6.24 -4.13
CA LEU A 102 -1.67 5.93 -3.64
C LEU A 102 -1.60 5.96 -2.11
N ILE A 103 -2.12 7.01 -1.46
CA ILE A 103 -2.06 7.13 0.01
C ILE A 103 -2.88 6.04 0.70
N VAL A 104 -4.05 5.69 0.16
CA VAL A 104 -4.85 4.55 0.62
C VAL A 104 -3.99 3.28 0.69
N LYS A 105 -3.29 2.96 -0.41
CA LYS A 105 -2.45 1.76 -0.47
C LYS A 105 -1.21 1.85 0.41
N VAL A 106 -0.62 3.02 0.58
CA VAL A 106 0.46 3.21 1.55
C VAL A 106 -0.02 2.90 2.97
N TYR A 107 -1.20 3.37 3.37
CA TYR A 107 -1.74 3.08 4.70
C TYR A 107 -2.07 1.59 4.88
N HIS A 108 -2.63 0.97 3.84
CA HIS A 108 -2.88 -0.47 3.80
C HIS A 108 -1.61 -1.29 4.08
N GLU A 109 -0.53 -1.03 3.34
CA GLU A 109 0.73 -1.76 3.51
C GLU A 109 1.43 -1.45 4.84
N ILE A 110 1.33 -0.21 5.34
CA ILE A 110 1.83 0.11 6.68
C ILE A 110 1.11 -0.73 7.75
N ARG A 111 -0.17 -1.04 7.55
CA ARG A 111 -0.89 -1.94 8.46
C ARG A 111 -0.34 -3.35 8.38
N HIS A 112 -0.08 -3.90 7.20
CA HIS A 112 0.60 -5.19 7.07
C HIS A 112 1.98 -5.21 7.72
N ALA A 113 2.77 -4.16 7.56
CA ALA A 113 4.06 -4.03 8.22
C ALA A 113 3.93 -4.03 9.76
N TRP A 114 2.92 -3.36 10.31
CA TRP A 114 2.62 -3.38 11.74
C TRP A 114 2.14 -4.77 12.19
N GLN A 115 1.26 -5.44 11.44
CA GLN A 115 0.79 -6.79 11.72
C GLN A 115 1.96 -7.78 11.81
N ASN A 116 2.87 -7.74 10.82
CA ASN A 116 4.09 -8.55 10.79
C ASN A 116 5.01 -8.27 12.00
N THR A 117 5.16 -7.00 12.38
CA THR A 117 5.98 -6.61 13.54
C THR A 117 5.40 -7.12 14.86
N ASN A 118 4.08 -7.32 14.93
CA ASN A 118 3.36 -7.79 16.10
C ASN A 118 3.01 -9.28 16.03
N HIS A 119 3.57 -10.03 15.06
CA HIS A 119 3.34 -11.47 14.89
C HIS A 119 1.85 -11.83 14.77
N LEU A 120 1.08 -10.97 14.09
CA LEU A 120 -0.33 -11.22 13.82
C LEU A 120 -0.47 -12.01 12.51
N TYR A 121 -1.44 -12.93 12.50
CA TYR A 121 -1.88 -13.66 11.31
C TYR A 121 -0.81 -14.54 10.61
N GLU A 122 0.27 -14.91 11.30
CA GLU A 122 1.41 -15.67 10.72
C GLU A 122 1.04 -17.03 10.09
N ASN A 123 -0.13 -17.58 10.40
CA ASN A 123 -0.60 -18.87 9.89
C ASN A 123 -1.67 -18.76 8.79
N GLU A 124 -1.88 -17.56 8.23
CA GLU A 124 -2.83 -17.39 7.13
C GLU A 124 -2.35 -18.06 5.84
N PRO A 125 -3.27 -18.60 5.02
CA PRO A 125 -2.92 -19.14 3.73
C PRO A 125 -2.49 -18.03 2.77
N GLU A 126 -1.41 -18.28 2.04
CA GLU A 126 -0.97 -17.40 0.96
C GLU A 126 -1.86 -17.61 -0.28
N ILE A 127 -2.50 -16.54 -0.76
CA ILE A 127 -3.34 -16.56 -1.96
C ILE A 127 -2.55 -15.95 -3.12
N LEU A 128 -1.89 -16.81 -3.90
CA LEU A 128 -0.99 -16.42 -5.00
C LEU A 128 -1.71 -16.07 -6.31
N ASP A 129 -2.92 -16.58 -6.52
CA ASP A 129 -3.77 -16.27 -7.69
C ASP A 129 -4.96 -15.44 -7.23
N ILE A 130 -4.73 -14.13 -7.12
CA ILE A 130 -5.74 -13.19 -6.62
C ILE A 130 -6.87 -13.05 -7.64
N ASP A 131 -6.59 -13.10 -8.94
CA ASP A 131 -7.62 -12.96 -9.96
C ASP A 131 -8.70 -14.05 -9.86
N ALA A 132 -8.30 -15.29 -9.61
CA ALA A 132 -9.23 -16.40 -9.42
C ALA A 132 -9.90 -16.40 -8.04
N ASN A 133 -9.27 -15.83 -7.01
CA ASN A 133 -9.67 -15.98 -5.61
C ASN A 133 -9.81 -14.65 -4.86
N TRP A 134 -10.13 -13.55 -5.56
CA TRP A 134 -10.09 -12.20 -4.99
C TRP A 134 -11.00 -12.05 -3.76
N GLU A 135 -12.15 -12.74 -3.74
CA GLU A 135 -13.02 -12.72 -2.56
C GLU A 135 -12.40 -13.41 -1.36
N GLU A 136 -11.75 -14.57 -1.57
CA GLU A 136 -11.06 -15.31 -0.51
C GLU A 136 -9.88 -14.51 0.01
N TYR A 137 -9.13 -13.85 -0.89
CA TYR A 137 -8.08 -12.90 -0.56
C TYR A 137 -8.61 -11.79 0.36
N VAL A 138 -9.66 -11.08 -0.03
CA VAL A 138 -10.24 -10.00 0.80
C VAL A 138 -10.84 -10.53 2.12
N ARG A 139 -11.22 -11.82 2.21
CA ARG A 139 -11.73 -12.45 3.44
C ARG A 139 -10.65 -12.78 4.46
N LEU A 140 -9.37 -12.77 4.07
CA LEU A 140 -8.28 -13.03 5.01
C LEU A 140 -8.38 -12.04 6.18
N PRO A 141 -8.32 -12.50 7.44
CA PRO A 141 -8.28 -11.63 8.62
C PRO A 141 -7.27 -10.46 8.51
N SER A 142 -6.05 -10.69 8.01
CA SER A 142 -5.05 -9.63 7.81
C SER A 142 -5.51 -8.55 6.82
N GLU A 143 -6.10 -8.96 5.69
CA GLU A 143 -6.66 -8.08 4.67
C GLU A 143 -7.86 -7.30 5.20
N LYS A 144 -8.82 -7.96 5.88
CA LYS A 144 -9.97 -7.27 6.49
C LYS A 144 -9.51 -6.21 7.50
N ASP A 145 -8.48 -6.51 8.29
CA ASP A 145 -7.90 -5.56 9.25
C ASP A 145 -7.19 -4.39 8.53
N ALA A 146 -6.41 -4.66 7.48
CA ALA A 146 -5.75 -3.64 6.67
C ALA A 146 -6.74 -2.71 5.96
N TYR A 147 -7.82 -3.26 5.38
CA TYR A 147 -8.89 -2.48 4.75
C TYR A 147 -9.64 -1.58 5.75
N LYS A 148 -9.91 -2.08 6.97
CA LYS A 148 -10.54 -1.27 8.02
C LYS A 148 -9.61 -0.14 8.47
N PHE A 149 -8.33 -0.45 8.63
CA PHE A 149 -7.31 0.52 9.02
C PHE A 149 -7.18 1.64 7.97
N GLU A 150 -7.03 1.31 6.68
CA GLU A 150 -6.95 2.34 5.63
C GLU A 150 -8.20 3.22 5.64
N GLU A 151 -9.41 2.65 5.79
CA GLU A 151 -10.64 3.43 5.74
C GLU A 151 -10.76 4.37 6.94
N GLN A 152 -10.39 3.89 8.13
CA GLN A 152 -10.37 4.69 9.36
C GLN A 152 -9.35 5.83 9.24
N GLN A 153 -8.11 5.53 8.88
CA GLN A 153 -7.03 6.53 8.84
C GLN A 153 -7.22 7.55 7.72
N MET A 154 -7.73 7.13 6.56
CA MET A 154 -8.09 8.04 5.49
C MET A 154 -9.17 9.02 5.93
N ASN A 155 -10.23 8.54 6.61
CA ASN A 155 -11.31 9.41 7.07
C ASN A 155 -10.90 10.33 8.23
N GLU A 156 -10.13 9.82 9.18
CA GLU A 156 -9.61 10.59 10.32
C GLU A 156 -8.74 11.78 9.87
N HIS A 157 -8.02 11.60 8.77
CA HIS A 157 -7.03 12.56 8.31
C HIS A 157 -7.34 13.19 6.95
N MET A 158 -8.53 12.95 6.37
CA MET A 158 -8.82 13.31 4.98
C MET A 158 -8.53 14.78 4.68
N LEU A 159 -9.01 15.69 5.52
CA LEU A 159 -8.82 17.12 5.29
C LEU A 159 -7.34 17.48 5.17
N LYS A 160 -6.50 16.97 6.07
CA LYS A 160 -5.04 17.19 6.04
C LYS A 160 -4.39 16.52 4.84
N ILE A 161 -4.86 15.34 4.43
CA ILE A 161 -4.38 14.66 3.22
C ILE A 161 -4.67 15.51 1.98
N CYS A 162 -5.88 16.08 1.88
CA CYS A 162 -6.26 17.01 0.82
C CYS A 162 -5.36 18.26 0.83
N GLU A 163 -5.14 18.87 2.00
CA GLU A 163 -4.29 20.06 2.16
C GLU A 163 -2.84 19.78 1.72
N ILE A 164 -2.28 18.62 2.09
CA ILE A 164 -0.94 18.19 1.66
C ILE A 164 -0.83 18.13 0.14
N PHE A 165 -1.90 17.71 -0.53
CA PHE A 165 -1.93 17.70 -1.98
C PHE A 165 -2.05 19.11 -2.59
N GLY A 166 -2.80 19.99 -1.92
CA GLY A 166 -3.13 21.35 -2.36
C GLY A 166 -4.65 21.60 -2.55
N SER A 167 -5.52 20.78 -1.96
CA SER A 167 -6.97 20.90 -2.00
C SER A 167 -7.52 21.27 -0.62
N GLU A 168 -8.50 22.18 -0.57
CA GLU A 168 -9.14 22.63 0.67
C GLU A 168 -10.40 21.81 1.01
N LYS A 169 -10.79 20.86 0.17
CA LYS A 169 -12.03 20.07 0.34
C LYS A 169 -11.71 18.64 0.77
N GLY A 170 -12.06 18.32 2.01
CA GLY A 170 -12.15 16.94 2.49
C GLY A 170 -13.40 16.24 1.93
N PHE A 171 -13.36 14.91 1.89
CA PHE A 171 -14.49 14.06 1.57
C PHE A 171 -14.51 12.81 2.47
N LYS A 172 -15.57 12.01 2.40
CA LYS A 172 -15.59 10.73 3.09
C LYS A 172 -15.02 9.66 2.16
N TYR A 173 -13.92 9.02 2.56
CA TYR A 173 -13.43 7.84 1.88
C TYR A 173 -14.27 6.63 2.27
N THR A 174 -14.62 5.82 1.26
CA THR A 174 -15.29 4.55 1.46
C THR A 174 -14.68 3.51 0.55
N LEU A 175 -14.51 2.30 1.05
CA LEU A 175 -14.07 1.16 0.25
C LEU A 175 -14.98 0.94 -0.96
N HIS A 176 -14.40 0.45 -2.06
CA HIS A 176 -15.17 0.01 -3.22
C HIS A 176 -16.19 -1.06 -2.79
N LYS A 177 -17.45 -0.94 -3.24
CA LYS A 177 -18.58 -1.67 -2.66
C LYS A 177 -18.36 -3.19 -2.50
N PRO A 178 -17.94 -3.94 -3.53
CA PRO A 178 -17.62 -5.37 -3.40
C PRO A 178 -16.61 -5.69 -2.28
N ILE A 179 -15.56 -4.89 -2.12
CA ILE A 179 -14.57 -5.08 -1.05
C ILE A 179 -15.21 -4.75 0.29
N ARG A 180 -15.93 -3.62 0.37
CA ARG A 180 -16.62 -3.18 1.59
C ARG A 180 -17.58 -4.23 2.13
N ASP A 181 -18.38 -4.82 1.25
CA ASP A 181 -19.40 -5.81 1.60
C ASP A 181 -18.74 -7.06 2.23
N ILE A 182 -17.55 -7.45 1.78
CA ILE A 182 -16.77 -8.56 2.35
C ILE A 182 -16.07 -8.16 3.66
N VAL A 183 -15.42 -6.98 3.69
CA VAL A 183 -14.65 -6.49 4.85
C VAL A 183 -15.54 -6.33 6.09
N TYR A 184 -16.80 -5.92 5.87
CA TYR A 184 -17.79 -5.71 6.93
C TYR A 184 -18.84 -6.82 7.03
N SER A 185 -18.69 -7.92 6.29
CA SER A 185 -19.50 -9.12 6.56
C SER A 185 -19.11 -9.70 7.92
N GLU A 186 -20.11 -10.26 8.62
CA GLU A 186 -19.93 -11.10 9.80
C GLU A 186 -19.05 -12.33 9.50
#